data_AF-A0ABD7S6J6-F1
#
_entry.id   AF-A0ABD7S6J6-F1
#
_cell.length_a   1.000
_cell.length_b   1.000
_cell.length_c   1.000
_cell.angle_alpha   90.00
_cell.angle_beta   90.00
_cell.angle_gamma   90.00
#
_symmetry.space_group_name_H-M   'P 1'
#
loop_
_entity.id
_entity.type
_entity.pdbx_description
1 polymer ?
#
loop_
_entity_poly.entity_id
_entity_poly.type
_entity_poly.pdbx_seq_one_letter_code
_entity_poly.pdbx_strand_id
1 'polypeptide(L)'
;MIFDSVEPSRIRSTTNLAALDGINQEGLDRISMTGIEQFSEAQLDDVIKSAYPKTVVVIDTRQEAHGFVSGKPVSWMALDNKNWGNVDKPMADIESKEEKKLSKWVRKNDGKEVSIPNGSTAKVKRAAEPLTLSVSSDEVETEKRLVTRKGGIYIRVPVPDHAAPDEDALAHFAASTRSVVMDKGLENVHFVVHCRGGMGRTTMFMSALDMLTNAGDVPMKEIVDRQVKLRQRDEGSITAAGKAYKATFRDEKAAVLQFFYDYAAANRFGSKDAKSLEAWSADQGDALRA
;
A
#
# COMPACT_ATOMS: atom_id res chain seq x y z
N MET A 1 9.10 -1.48 -18.92
CA MET A 1 8.68 -0.37 -18.04
C MET A 1 7.37 0.14 -18.59
N ILE A 2 6.43 0.47 -17.72
CA ILE A 2 5.11 0.97 -18.08
C ILE A 2 4.84 2.29 -17.36
N PHE A 3 4.02 3.15 -17.95
CA PHE A 3 3.42 4.28 -17.27
C PHE A 3 2.28 3.76 -16.40
N ASP A 4 2.38 3.98 -15.09
CA ASP A 4 1.55 3.31 -14.10
C ASP A 4 0.50 4.25 -13.53
N SER A 5 -0.34 4.76 -14.41
CA SER A 5 -1.53 5.54 -14.07
C SER A 5 -2.77 4.65 -14.07
N VAL A 6 -3.62 4.84 -13.07
CA VAL A 6 -4.89 4.15 -12.94
C VAL A 6 -6.00 5.19 -12.97
N GLU A 7 -6.89 5.04 -13.95
CA GLU A 7 -8.03 5.93 -14.16
C GLU A 7 -9.34 5.11 -14.25
N PRO A 8 -10.45 5.59 -13.65
CA PRO A 8 -10.50 6.73 -12.73
C PRO A 8 -9.76 6.44 -11.41
N SER A 9 -9.33 7.51 -10.73
CA SER A 9 -8.74 7.43 -9.38
C SER A 9 -9.66 6.68 -8.40
N ARG A 10 -9.06 5.96 -7.45
CA ARG A 10 -9.69 5.12 -6.43
C ARG A 10 -9.33 5.56 -5.02
N ILE A 11 -9.04 6.86 -4.88
CA ILE A 11 -8.77 7.50 -3.60
C ILE A 11 -9.99 7.39 -2.67
N ARG A 12 -9.72 7.07 -1.41
CA ARG A 12 -10.72 7.02 -0.33
C ARG A 12 -10.05 7.41 0.98
N SER A 13 -10.79 8.00 1.89
CA SER A 13 -10.22 8.48 3.15
C SER A 13 -11.16 8.26 4.32
N THR A 14 -10.56 8.08 5.50
CA THR A 14 -11.27 8.07 6.78
C THR A 14 -11.72 9.48 7.20
N THR A 15 -11.28 10.53 6.49
CA THR A 15 -11.79 11.89 6.65
C THR A 15 -13.04 12.17 5.81
N ASN A 16 -13.43 11.25 4.92
CA ASN A 16 -14.68 11.31 4.17
C ASN A 16 -15.44 9.98 4.29
N LEU A 17 -16.35 9.93 5.27
CA LEU A 17 -17.10 8.72 5.62
C LEU A 17 -18.46 8.61 4.91
N ALA A 18 -18.74 9.44 3.89
CA ALA A 18 -20.04 9.45 3.21
C ALA A 18 -20.43 8.06 2.64
N ALA A 19 -19.45 7.22 2.29
CA ALA A 19 -19.67 5.87 1.79
C ALA A 19 -20.03 4.82 2.87
N LEU A 20 -19.95 5.18 4.16
CA LEU A 20 -20.12 4.28 5.30
C LEU A 20 -21.50 4.35 5.96
N ASP A 21 -22.54 4.73 5.22
CA ASP A 21 -23.92 4.65 5.73
C ASP A 21 -24.26 3.22 6.16
N GLY A 22 -24.83 3.09 7.37
CA GLY A 22 -25.18 1.81 7.99
C GLY A 22 -24.00 0.90 8.40
N ILE A 23 -22.75 1.40 8.41
CA ILE A 23 -21.55 0.64 8.81
C ILE A 23 -20.98 1.21 10.12
N ASN A 24 -20.39 0.36 10.98
CA ASN A 24 -19.76 0.81 12.24
C ASN A 24 -18.54 1.72 11.99
N GLN A 25 -18.61 2.96 12.49
CA GLN A 25 -17.58 4.00 12.35
C GLN A 25 -16.79 4.24 13.65
N GLU A 26 -17.04 3.47 14.71
CA GLU A 26 -16.39 3.63 16.02
C GLU A 26 -14.85 3.65 15.89
N GLY A 27 -14.25 4.69 16.45
CA GLY A 27 -12.81 4.89 16.49
C GLY A 27 -12.15 5.32 15.17
N LEU A 28 -12.90 5.52 14.08
CA LEU A 28 -12.34 6.08 12.84
C LEU A 28 -11.93 7.55 12.97
N ASP A 29 -12.48 8.27 13.94
CA ASP A 29 -12.08 9.64 14.31
C ASP A 29 -10.68 9.69 14.96
N ARG A 30 -10.19 8.57 15.50
CA ARG A 30 -8.89 8.45 16.17
C ARG A 30 -7.72 8.27 15.19
N ILE A 31 -7.98 7.88 13.95
CA ILE A 31 -6.96 7.62 12.94
C ILE A 31 -7.26 8.36 11.64
N SER A 32 -6.23 8.98 11.08
CA SER A 32 -6.32 9.66 9.79
C SER A 32 -5.56 8.88 8.75
N MET A 33 -6.28 8.37 7.75
CA MET A 33 -5.68 7.62 6.66
C MET A 33 -6.41 7.79 5.33
N THR A 34 -5.65 7.69 4.25
CA THR A 34 -6.09 7.63 2.86
C THR A 34 -5.60 6.34 2.21
N GLY A 35 -6.47 5.68 1.46
CA GLY A 35 -6.12 4.61 0.54
C GLY A 35 -6.15 5.10 -0.88
N ILE A 36 -5.08 4.90 -1.64
CA ILE A 36 -4.99 5.35 -3.03
C ILE A 36 -4.31 4.28 -3.91
N GLU A 37 -4.59 4.31 -5.20
CA GLU A 37 -3.80 3.65 -6.25
C GLU A 37 -2.40 4.24 -6.37
N GLN A 38 -1.61 3.76 -7.35
CA GLN A 38 -0.38 4.46 -7.68
C GLN A 38 -0.68 5.92 -8.04
N PHE A 39 -0.10 6.84 -7.29
CA PHE A 39 -0.27 8.27 -7.50
C PHE A 39 0.85 8.87 -8.36
N SER A 40 0.56 10.02 -8.94
CA SER A 40 1.54 10.97 -9.48
C SER A 40 2.01 11.97 -8.41
N GLU A 41 3.08 12.70 -8.69
CA GLU A 41 3.55 13.78 -7.80
C GLU A 41 2.45 14.81 -7.51
N ALA A 42 1.65 15.18 -8.51
CA ALA A 42 0.54 16.11 -8.33
C ALA A 42 -0.54 15.57 -7.39
N GLN A 43 -0.88 14.28 -7.50
CA GLN A 43 -1.83 13.65 -6.58
C GLN A 43 -1.27 13.55 -5.15
N LEU A 44 0.04 13.32 -4.99
CA LEU A 44 0.68 13.39 -3.68
C LEU A 44 0.60 14.80 -3.09
N ASP A 45 0.82 15.84 -3.89
CA ASP A 45 0.66 17.23 -3.46
C ASP A 45 -0.77 17.51 -2.97
N ASP A 46 -1.79 16.99 -3.65
CA ASP A 46 -3.18 17.14 -3.24
C ASP A 46 -3.49 16.41 -1.92
N VAL A 47 -2.94 15.20 -1.74
CA VAL A 47 -3.06 14.47 -0.47
C VAL A 47 -2.40 15.25 0.66
N ILE A 48 -1.17 15.75 0.46
CA ILE A 48 -0.45 16.56 1.46
C ILE A 48 -1.24 17.81 1.84
N LYS A 49 -1.79 18.53 0.85
CA LYS A 49 -2.64 19.70 1.11
C LYS A 49 -3.88 19.34 1.92
N SER A 50 -4.55 18.22 1.58
CA SER A 50 -5.76 17.79 2.27
C SER A 50 -5.51 17.30 3.72
N ALA A 51 -4.30 16.80 3.99
CA ALA A 51 -3.90 16.28 5.29
C ALA A 51 -3.35 17.37 6.25
N TYR A 52 -3.00 18.56 5.74
CA TYR A 52 -2.42 19.64 6.54
C TYR A 52 -3.31 20.01 7.75
N PRO A 53 -2.75 20.19 8.97
CA PRO A 53 -1.33 20.29 9.30
C PRO A 53 -0.63 18.98 9.66
N LYS A 54 -1.23 17.81 9.39
CA LYS A 54 -0.66 16.51 9.76
C LYS A 54 0.55 16.15 8.90
N THR A 55 1.47 15.40 9.48
CA THR A 55 2.60 14.79 8.74
C THR A 55 2.08 13.61 7.92
N VAL A 56 2.30 13.65 6.61
CA VAL A 56 1.93 12.55 5.71
C VAL A 56 2.95 11.42 5.83
N VAL A 57 2.44 10.19 6.02
CA VAL A 57 3.24 8.96 6.08
C VAL A 57 2.79 8.04 4.96
N VAL A 58 3.59 7.95 3.90
CA VAL A 58 3.32 7.06 2.77
C VAL A 58 3.77 5.65 3.10
N ILE A 59 2.83 4.71 3.04
CA ILE A 59 3.06 3.27 3.17
C ILE A 59 2.91 2.66 1.78
N ASP A 60 4.05 2.43 1.15
CA ASP A 60 4.17 1.78 -0.14
C ASP A 60 4.19 0.26 0.03
N THR A 61 3.13 -0.41 -0.44
CA THR A 61 2.98 -1.86 -0.29
C THR A 61 3.50 -2.66 -1.49
N ARG A 62 4.20 -2.00 -2.43
CA ARG A 62 4.56 -2.57 -3.74
C ARG A 62 5.87 -3.34 -3.67
N GLN A 63 5.85 -4.64 -3.94
CA GLN A 63 7.10 -5.40 -4.13
C GLN A 63 7.73 -5.13 -5.51
N GLU A 64 6.90 -4.84 -6.52
CA GLU A 64 7.38 -4.56 -7.86
C GLU A 64 8.23 -3.29 -7.94
N ALA A 65 9.28 -3.31 -8.76
CA ALA A 65 10.16 -2.16 -8.94
C ALA A 65 9.42 -1.00 -9.63
N HIS A 66 9.50 0.19 -9.07
CA HIS A 66 8.86 1.40 -9.59
C HIS A 66 9.65 2.68 -9.27
N GLY A 67 9.15 3.82 -9.75
CA GLY A 67 9.75 5.13 -9.55
C GLY A 67 8.98 6.20 -10.32
N PHE A 68 9.58 7.37 -10.48
CA PHE A 68 8.98 8.52 -11.15
C PHE A 68 9.89 9.07 -12.24
N VAL A 69 9.29 9.55 -13.33
CA VAL A 69 9.95 10.33 -14.38
C VAL A 69 9.15 11.61 -14.55
N SER A 70 9.73 12.77 -14.21
CA SER A 70 9.06 14.09 -14.26
C SER A 70 7.73 14.09 -13.51
N GLY A 71 7.72 13.51 -12.30
CA GLY A 71 6.53 13.38 -11.45
C GLY A 71 5.48 12.37 -11.94
N LYS A 72 5.74 11.65 -13.05
CA LYS A 72 4.85 10.62 -13.60
C LYS A 72 5.26 9.22 -13.11
N PRO A 73 4.32 8.41 -12.57
CA PRO A 73 4.66 7.11 -12.02
C PRO A 73 4.98 6.08 -13.11
N VAL A 74 6.07 5.34 -12.92
CA VAL A 74 6.48 4.24 -13.80
C VAL A 74 6.76 2.97 -13.00
N SER A 75 6.56 1.81 -13.61
CA SER A 75 6.92 0.53 -12.99
C SER A 75 7.47 -0.50 -13.98
N TRP A 76 8.26 -1.45 -13.48
CA TRP A 76 8.70 -2.60 -14.23
C TRP A 76 7.79 -3.78 -13.96
N MET A 77 6.68 -3.82 -14.69
CA MET A 77 5.74 -4.91 -14.63
C MET A 77 6.36 -6.22 -15.17
N ALA A 78 6.23 -7.30 -14.40
CA ALA A 78 6.57 -8.64 -14.88
C ALA A 78 5.51 -9.14 -15.88
N LEU A 79 5.95 -9.84 -16.92
CA LEU A 79 5.07 -10.37 -17.98
C LEU A 79 4.41 -11.72 -17.60
N ASP A 80 4.44 -12.08 -16.32
CA ASP A 80 3.95 -13.35 -15.76
C ASP A 80 2.44 -13.32 -15.41
N ASN A 81 1.73 -12.27 -15.81
CA ASN A 81 0.33 -11.96 -15.45
C ASN A 81 0.05 -11.79 -13.95
N LYS A 82 1.06 -11.88 -13.07
CA LYS A 82 0.96 -11.73 -11.61
C LYS A 82 1.75 -10.54 -11.07
N ASN A 83 2.60 -9.91 -11.88
CA ASN A 83 3.50 -8.83 -11.49
C ASN A 83 4.52 -9.26 -10.42
N TRP A 84 5.00 -10.50 -10.47
CA TRP A 84 5.86 -11.12 -9.45
C TRP A 84 7.35 -11.05 -9.79
N GLY A 85 7.80 -9.92 -10.36
CA GLY A 85 9.19 -9.77 -10.81
C GLY A 85 10.25 -9.81 -9.71
N ASN A 86 9.83 -9.79 -8.44
CA ASN A 86 10.69 -9.76 -7.25
C ASN A 86 10.25 -10.78 -6.17
N VAL A 87 9.36 -11.74 -6.47
CA VAL A 87 8.77 -12.64 -5.44
C VAL A 87 9.79 -13.54 -4.76
N ASP A 88 10.90 -13.84 -5.43
CA ASP A 88 12.01 -14.66 -4.93
C ASP A 88 13.07 -13.84 -4.18
N LYS A 89 12.85 -12.52 -4.01
CA LYS A 89 13.84 -11.61 -3.42
C LYS A 89 13.53 -11.33 -1.97
N PRO A 90 14.55 -11.28 -1.09
CA PRO A 90 14.38 -10.82 0.28
C PRO A 90 13.85 -9.38 0.33
N MET A 91 12.98 -9.08 1.29
CA MET A 91 12.42 -7.74 1.52
C MET A 91 13.52 -6.65 1.58
N ALA A 92 14.60 -6.92 2.33
CA ALA A 92 15.71 -5.98 2.53
C ALA A 92 16.45 -5.60 1.23
N ASP A 93 16.35 -6.42 0.19
CA ASP A 93 17.02 -6.16 -1.08
C ASP A 93 16.19 -5.32 -2.05
N ILE A 94 14.86 -5.23 -1.85
CA ILE A 94 13.92 -4.71 -2.85
C ILE A 94 14.26 -3.27 -3.25
N GLU A 95 14.39 -2.37 -2.28
CA GLU A 95 14.70 -0.95 -2.53
C GLU A 95 16.04 -0.78 -3.26
N SER A 96 17.10 -1.47 -2.81
CA SER A 96 18.43 -1.34 -3.43
C SER A 96 18.46 -1.87 -4.87
N LYS A 97 17.68 -2.91 -5.18
CA LYS A 97 17.55 -3.46 -6.54
C LYS A 97 16.71 -2.54 -7.43
N GLU A 98 15.64 -1.97 -6.89
CA GLU A 98 14.83 -0.95 -7.57
C GLU A 98 15.67 0.27 -7.95
N GLU A 99 16.45 0.82 -7.01
CA GLU A 99 17.32 1.96 -7.26
C GLU A 99 18.39 1.66 -8.33
N LYS A 100 19.02 0.47 -8.28
CA LYS A 100 19.95 0.03 -9.33
C LYS A 100 19.27 -0.08 -10.69
N LYS A 101 18.02 -0.54 -10.74
CA LYS A 101 17.24 -0.70 -11.98
C LYS A 101 16.88 0.66 -12.56
N LEU A 102 16.42 1.59 -11.72
CA LEU A 102 16.12 2.96 -12.09
C LEU A 102 17.37 3.69 -12.59
N SER A 103 18.48 3.61 -11.85
CA SER A 103 19.77 4.22 -12.23
C SER A 103 20.30 3.73 -13.59
N LYS A 104 20.20 2.42 -13.85
CA LYS A 104 20.57 1.85 -15.16
C LYS A 104 19.68 2.37 -16.28
N TRP A 105 18.38 2.53 -16.02
CA TRP A 105 17.45 3.07 -16.99
C TRP A 105 17.73 4.55 -17.29
N VAL A 106 17.99 5.37 -16.27
CA VAL A 106 18.36 6.79 -16.43
C VAL A 106 19.61 6.91 -17.31
N ARG A 107 20.71 6.22 -16.97
CA ARG A 107 21.97 6.27 -17.74
C ARG A 107 21.81 5.95 -19.23
N LYS A 108 20.84 5.11 -19.58
CA LYS A 108 20.58 4.73 -20.97
C LYS A 108 19.74 5.77 -21.72
N ASN A 109 18.90 6.51 -21.02
CA ASN A 109 17.84 7.33 -21.61
C ASN A 109 17.98 8.83 -21.34
N ASP A 110 18.93 9.26 -20.51
CA ASP A 110 19.18 10.67 -20.21
C ASP A 110 19.37 11.51 -21.48
N GLY A 111 18.70 12.66 -21.53
CA GLY A 111 18.66 13.57 -22.67
C GLY A 111 17.84 13.06 -23.87
N LYS A 112 17.08 11.96 -23.74
CA LYS A 112 16.29 11.38 -24.82
C LYS A 112 14.80 11.51 -24.57
N GLU A 113 14.05 11.62 -25.66
CA GLU A 113 12.61 11.39 -25.64
C GLU A 113 12.34 9.87 -25.64
N VAL A 114 11.54 9.40 -24.68
CA VAL A 114 11.18 8.00 -24.53
C VAL A 114 9.67 7.85 -24.50
N SER A 115 9.17 6.95 -25.36
CA SER A 115 7.77 6.53 -25.34
C SER A 115 7.60 5.34 -24.39
N ILE A 116 6.79 5.51 -23.35
CA ILE A 116 6.55 4.52 -22.29
C ILE A 116 5.14 3.95 -22.48
N PRO A 117 4.99 2.63 -22.71
CA PRO A 117 3.68 2.01 -22.85
C PRO A 117 2.79 2.22 -21.62
N ASN A 118 1.50 2.49 -21.83
CA ASN A 118 0.56 2.64 -20.74
C ASN A 118 0.23 1.29 -20.09
N GLY A 119 0.37 1.17 -18.76
CA GLY A 119 0.11 -0.05 -17.99
C GLY A 119 -1.34 -0.56 -18.05
N SER A 120 -2.28 0.29 -18.45
CA SER A 120 -3.69 -0.07 -18.67
C SER A 120 -3.89 -0.95 -19.91
N THR A 121 -2.94 -0.91 -20.87
CA THR A 121 -2.95 -1.79 -22.05
C THR A 121 -2.73 -3.27 -21.69
N ALA A 122 -2.10 -3.55 -20.54
CA ALA A 122 -1.72 -4.90 -20.15
C ALA A 122 -2.82 -5.72 -19.45
N LYS A 123 -3.86 -5.08 -18.88
CA LYS A 123 -4.96 -5.81 -18.18
C LYS A 123 -6.33 -5.65 -18.85
N VAL A 124 -6.57 -4.62 -19.66
CA VAL A 124 -7.92 -4.29 -20.18
C VAL A 124 -8.06 -4.50 -21.69
N LYS A 125 -6.99 -4.83 -22.43
CA LYS A 125 -7.00 -4.83 -23.92
C LYS A 125 -7.63 -3.56 -24.51
N ARG A 126 -7.55 -2.42 -23.80
CA ARG A 126 -7.89 -1.12 -24.35
C ARG A 126 -6.61 -0.51 -24.88
N ALA A 127 -6.61 -0.11 -26.15
CA ALA A 127 -5.55 0.75 -26.67
C ALA A 127 -5.54 2.02 -25.81
N ALA A 128 -4.45 2.24 -25.11
CA ALA A 128 -4.19 3.47 -24.38
C ALA A 128 -2.88 4.01 -24.93
N GLU A 129 -2.90 5.27 -25.33
CA GLU A 129 -1.73 5.91 -25.92
C GLU A 129 -0.53 5.83 -24.95
N PRO A 130 0.67 5.54 -25.48
CA PRO A 130 1.87 5.57 -24.68
C PRO A 130 2.14 7.00 -24.20
N LEU A 131 2.79 7.12 -23.06
CA LEU A 131 3.24 8.40 -22.55
C LEU A 131 4.65 8.68 -23.08
N THR A 132 4.79 9.71 -23.89
CA THR A 132 6.10 10.18 -24.36
C THR A 132 6.61 11.27 -23.42
N LEU A 133 7.82 11.09 -22.88
CA LEU A 133 8.48 12.03 -21.97
C LEU A 133 9.92 12.29 -22.41
N SER A 134 10.38 13.53 -22.25
CA SER A 134 11.81 13.84 -22.29
C SER A 134 12.43 13.43 -20.95
N VAL A 135 13.48 12.62 -20.98
CA VAL A 135 14.13 12.11 -19.77
C VAL A 135 15.27 13.05 -19.38
N SER A 136 15.15 13.64 -18.20
CA SER A 136 16.23 14.33 -17.51
C SER A 136 16.62 13.55 -16.26
N SER A 137 17.90 13.29 -16.05
CA SER A 137 18.38 12.58 -14.85
C SER A 137 17.93 13.22 -13.54
N ASP A 138 17.76 14.54 -13.53
CA ASP A 138 17.36 15.31 -12.34
C ASP A 138 15.86 15.15 -12.02
N GLU A 139 15.08 14.68 -12.98
CA GLU A 139 13.63 14.48 -12.87
C GLU A 139 13.25 13.00 -12.66
N VAL A 140 14.24 12.12 -12.48
CA VAL A 140 14.01 10.70 -12.20
C VAL A 140 14.37 10.38 -10.76
N GLU A 141 13.39 9.89 -10.01
CA GLU A 141 13.56 9.59 -8.59
C GLU A 141 12.79 8.36 -8.12
N THR A 142 13.24 7.82 -6.99
CA THR A 142 12.50 6.76 -6.26
C THR A 142 11.33 7.40 -5.52
N GLU A 143 10.31 6.59 -5.19
CA GLU A 143 9.19 7.10 -4.40
C GLU A 143 9.63 7.64 -3.03
N LYS A 144 10.59 6.96 -2.39
CA LYS A 144 11.22 7.43 -1.14
C LYS A 144 11.75 8.86 -1.26
N ARG A 145 12.47 9.17 -2.36
CA ARG A 145 13.02 10.51 -2.60
C ARG A 145 11.92 11.53 -2.83
N LEU A 146 10.90 11.19 -3.63
CA LEU A 146 9.75 12.05 -3.88
C LEU A 146 9.03 12.41 -2.57
N VAL A 147 8.66 11.40 -1.77
CA VAL A 147 7.94 11.59 -0.51
C VAL A 147 8.74 12.41 0.49
N THR A 148 10.04 12.10 0.64
CA THR A 148 10.91 12.81 1.59
C THR A 148 11.13 14.26 1.17
N ARG A 149 11.35 14.52 -0.13
CA ARG A 149 11.50 15.88 -0.69
C ARG A 149 10.26 16.75 -0.45
N LYS A 150 9.08 16.14 -0.42
CA LYS A 150 7.80 16.80 -0.12
C LYS A 150 7.51 16.93 1.38
N GLY A 151 8.44 16.55 2.25
CA GLY A 151 8.32 16.64 3.71
C GLY A 151 7.52 15.51 4.36
N GLY A 152 7.21 14.45 3.62
CA GLY A 152 6.54 13.26 4.14
C GLY A 152 7.52 12.22 4.70
N ILE A 153 6.98 11.22 5.40
CA ILE A 153 7.70 10.03 5.85
C ILE A 153 7.36 8.87 4.91
N TYR A 154 8.35 8.06 4.56
CA TYR A 154 8.18 6.93 3.64
C TYR A 154 8.48 5.60 4.35
N ILE A 155 7.55 4.64 4.21
CA ILE A 155 7.66 3.28 4.70
C ILE A 155 7.41 2.33 3.52
N ARG A 156 8.36 1.42 3.24
CA ARG A 156 8.22 0.38 2.21
C ARG A 156 7.88 -0.96 2.86
N VAL A 157 6.75 -1.55 2.49
CA VAL A 157 6.31 -2.89 2.91
C VAL A 157 6.10 -3.75 1.65
N PRO A 158 7.16 -4.36 1.10
CA PRO A 158 7.10 -4.93 -0.25
C PRO A 158 6.36 -6.27 -0.29
N VAL A 159 5.06 -6.23 -0.53
CA VAL A 159 4.20 -7.41 -0.63
C VAL A 159 3.93 -7.78 -2.09
N PRO A 160 4.09 -9.05 -2.49
CA PRO A 160 3.77 -9.50 -3.85
C PRO A 160 2.34 -9.15 -4.24
N ASP A 161 2.11 -8.79 -5.51
CA ASP A 161 0.75 -8.50 -5.97
C ASP A 161 -0.15 -9.74 -5.83
N HIS A 162 -1.43 -9.54 -5.55
CA HIS A 162 -2.40 -10.61 -5.29
C HIS A 162 -2.19 -11.50 -4.05
N ALA A 163 -1.00 -11.54 -3.42
CA ALA A 163 -0.69 -12.34 -2.23
C ALA A 163 -1.13 -11.68 -0.90
N ALA A 164 -1.10 -12.45 0.18
CA ALA A 164 -1.10 -11.94 1.55
C ALA A 164 0.33 -11.54 1.97
N PRO A 165 0.53 -10.57 2.89
CA PRO A 165 1.82 -10.34 3.51
C PRO A 165 2.20 -11.54 4.37
N ASP A 166 3.50 -11.79 4.47
CA ASP A 166 4.07 -12.71 5.44
C ASP A 166 4.23 -12.03 6.82
N GLU A 167 4.64 -12.82 7.82
CA GLU A 167 4.84 -12.35 9.19
C GLU A 167 5.90 -11.24 9.26
N ASP A 168 7.00 -11.37 8.50
CA ASP A 168 8.08 -10.37 8.44
C ASP A 168 7.57 -9.02 7.91
N ALA A 169 6.74 -9.01 6.85
CA ALA A 169 6.15 -7.80 6.31
C ALA A 169 5.17 -7.15 7.31
N LEU A 170 4.37 -7.95 8.02
CA LEU A 170 3.46 -7.46 9.06
C LEU A 170 4.22 -6.89 10.26
N ALA A 171 5.29 -7.56 10.69
CA ALA A 171 6.11 -7.10 11.79
C ALA A 171 6.84 -5.80 11.45
N HIS A 172 7.43 -5.72 10.25
CA HIS A 172 8.04 -4.49 9.75
C HIS A 172 7.04 -3.34 9.66
N PHE A 173 5.84 -3.61 9.14
CA PHE A 173 4.75 -2.64 9.08
C PHE A 173 4.35 -2.13 10.47
N ALA A 174 4.10 -3.04 11.43
CA ALA A 174 3.71 -2.70 12.79
C ALA A 174 4.79 -1.90 13.52
N ALA A 175 6.05 -2.32 13.41
CA ALA A 175 7.18 -1.64 14.03
C ALA A 175 7.39 -0.23 13.45
N SER A 176 7.38 -0.11 12.12
CA SER A 176 7.65 1.17 11.44
C SER A 176 6.53 2.19 11.67
N THR A 177 5.26 1.78 11.59
CA THR A 177 4.13 2.67 11.87
C THR A 177 4.08 3.08 13.34
N ARG A 178 4.35 2.15 14.27
CA ARG A 178 4.44 2.45 15.71
C ARG A 178 5.56 3.44 16.00
N SER A 179 6.73 3.28 15.40
CA SER A 179 7.86 4.21 15.56
C SER A 179 7.46 5.64 15.16
N VAL A 180 6.75 5.80 14.04
CA VAL A 180 6.25 7.10 13.60
C VAL A 180 5.21 7.67 14.57
N VAL A 181 4.27 6.85 15.04
CA VAL A 181 3.25 7.27 16.02
C VAL A 181 3.88 7.69 17.34
N MET A 182 4.93 7.00 17.80
CA MET A 182 5.65 7.36 19.02
C MET A 182 6.42 8.68 18.88
N ASP A 183 6.96 8.98 17.70
CA ASP A 183 7.69 10.22 17.43
C ASP A 183 6.76 11.43 17.23
N LYS A 184 5.65 11.25 16.49
CA LYS A 184 4.78 12.36 16.05
C LYS A 184 3.48 12.50 16.84
N GLY A 185 2.99 11.45 17.49
CA GLY A 185 1.61 11.34 17.96
C GLY A 185 0.66 10.92 16.83
N LEU A 186 -0.29 10.02 17.14
CA LEU A 186 -1.23 9.47 16.15
C LEU A 186 -2.11 10.55 15.53
N GLU A 187 -2.51 11.53 16.33
CA GLU A 187 -3.36 12.66 15.95
C GLU A 187 -2.69 13.61 14.93
N ASN A 188 -1.35 13.65 14.92
CA ASN A 188 -0.55 14.51 14.06
C ASN A 188 -0.08 13.81 12.78
N VAL A 189 -0.52 12.57 12.54
CA VAL A 189 -0.13 11.76 11.40
C VAL A 189 -1.33 11.52 10.48
N HIS A 190 -1.07 11.59 9.17
CA HIS A 190 -1.99 11.12 8.14
C HIS A 190 -1.33 10.01 7.33
N PHE A 191 -1.80 8.78 7.48
CA PHE A 191 -1.28 7.63 6.74
C PHE A 191 -1.81 7.61 5.31
N VAL A 192 -0.95 7.34 4.34
CA VAL A 192 -1.32 7.16 2.94
C VAL A 192 -0.89 5.76 2.53
N VAL A 193 -1.82 4.82 2.48
CA VAL A 193 -1.55 3.47 2.06
C VAL A 193 -1.79 3.37 0.57
N HIS A 194 -0.85 2.81 -0.17
CA HIS A 194 -1.06 2.57 -1.59
C HIS A 194 -0.46 1.26 -2.09
N CYS A 195 -0.97 0.84 -3.24
CA CYS A 195 -0.38 -0.18 -4.09
C CYS A 195 -0.71 0.21 -5.53
N ARG A 196 -0.23 -0.54 -6.53
CA ARG A 196 -0.49 -0.24 -7.94
C ARG A 196 -1.96 0.11 -8.24
N GLY A 197 -2.90 -0.71 -7.79
CA GLY A 197 -4.32 -0.56 -8.12
C GLY A 197 -5.19 0.07 -7.03
N GLY A 198 -4.64 0.35 -5.85
CA GLY A 198 -5.40 0.90 -4.72
C GLY A 198 -6.40 -0.06 -4.07
N MET A 199 -6.34 -1.36 -4.40
CA MET A 199 -7.36 -2.34 -4.02
C MET A 199 -6.86 -3.32 -2.94
N GLY A 200 -6.29 -4.46 -3.32
CA GLY A 200 -6.03 -5.59 -2.41
C GLY A 200 -5.10 -5.24 -1.25
N ARG A 201 -3.81 -5.06 -1.56
CA ARG A 201 -2.78 -4.69 -0.57
C ARG A 201 -3.16 -3.43 0.20
N THR A 202 -3.61 -2.38 -0.50
CA THR A 202 -4.07 -1.14 0.12
C THR A 202 -5.18 -1.35 1.16
N THR A 203 -6.23 -2.08 0.82
CA THR A 203 -7.34 -2.32 1.76
C THR A 203 -6.86 -3.13 2.96
N MET A 204 -5.98 -4.11 2.75
CA MET A 204 -5.45 -4.91 3.87
C MET A 204 -4.65 -4.08 4.86
N PHE A 205 -3.74 -3.23 4.38
CA PHE A 205 -2.94 -2.40 5.27
C PHE A 205 -3.73 -1.22 5.86
N MET A 206 -4.78 -0.75 5.20
CA MET A 206 -5.77 0.14 5.85
C MET A 206 -6.50 -0.57 6.98
N SER A 207 -6.96 -1.80 6.76
CA SER A 207 -7.53 -2.63 7.84
C SER A 207 -6.53 -2.89 8.96
N ALA A 208 -5.26 -3.14 8.65
CA ALA A 208 -4.21 -3.32 9.65
C ALA A 208 -3.97 -2.05 10.49
N LEU A 209 -3.92 -0.87 9.88
CA LEU A 209 -3.86 0.42 10.60
C LEU A 209 -5.07 0.63 11.51
N ASP A 210 -6.24 0.29 11.00
CA ASP A 210 -7.49 0.39 11.73
C ASP A 210 -7.51 -0.59 12.94
N MET A 211 -7.05 -1.83 12.75
CA MET A 211 -6.85 -2.79 13.82
C MET A 211 -5.88 -2.30 14.89
N LEU A 212 -4.72 -1.74 14.50
CA LEU A 212 -3.76 -1.15 15.45
C LEU A 212 -4.35 0.01 16.27
N THR A 213 -5.49 0.57 15.85
CA THR A 213 -6.18 1.63 16.58
C THR A 213 -7.37 1.11 17.39
N ASN A 214 -8.14 0.16 16.82
CA ASN A 214 -9.50 -0.15 17.26
C ASN A 214 -9.76 -1.64 17.57
N ALA A 215 -8.82 -2.55 17.30
CA ALA A 215 -9.03 -3.99 17.48
C ALA A 215 -9.28 -4.34 18.96
N GLY A 216 -10.38 -5.02 19.27
CA GLY A 216 -10.81 -5.36 20.63
C GLY A 216 -11.90 -4.45 21.20
N ASP A 217 -12.03 -3.23 20.65
CA ASP A 217 -13.23 -2.39 20.84
C ASP A 217 -14.21 -2.69 19.70
N VAL A 218 -13.68 -2.79 18.47
CA VAL A 218 -14.44 -3.10 17.26
C VAL A 218 -14.07 -4.51 16.77
N PRO A 219 -15.04 -5.39 16.48
CA PRO A 219 -14.79 -6.72 15.93
C PRO A 219 -14.03 -6.69 14.59
N MET A 220 -13.16 -7.68 14.36
CA MET A 220 -12.38 -7.79 13.12
C MET A 220 -13.25 -7.65 11.87
N LYS A 221 -14.39 -8.35 11.85
CA LYS A 221 -15.32 -8.34 10.71
C LYS A 221 -15.79 -6.93 10.36
N GLU A 222 -16.12 -6.11 11.35
CA GLU A 222 -16.61 -4.74 11.13
C GLU A 222 -15.50 -3.80 10.65
N ILE A 223 -14.27 -3.96 11.17
CA ILE A 223 -13.08 -3.26 10.67
C ILE A 223 -12.82 -3.62 9.20
N VAL A 224 -12.89 -4.90 8.84
CA VAL A 224 -12.68 -5.32 7.45
C VAL A 224 -13.81 -4.80 6.56
N ASP A 225 -15.08 -4.95 6.99
CA ASP A 225 -16.25 -4.53 6.22
C ASP A 225 -16.24 -3.03 5.93
N ARG A 226 -15.89 -2.18 6.90
CA ARG A 226 -15.83 -0.73 6.68
C ARG A 226 -14.71 -0.32 5.72
N GLN A 227 -13.54 -0.96 5.79
CA GLN A 227 -12.45 -0.70 4.85
C GLN A 227 -12.76 -1.22 3.43
N VAL A 228 -13.46 -2.36 3.32
CA VAL A 228 -13.98 -2.86 2.04
C VAL A 228 -15.05 -1.92 1.48
N LYS A 229 -15.96 -1.41 2.31
CA LYS A 229 -17.01 -0.48 1.88
C LYS A 229 -16.42 0.84 1.37
N LEU A 230 -15.43 1.41 2.06
CA LEU A 230 -14.71 2.62 1.60
C LEU A 230 -14.11 2.45 0.20
N ARG A 231 -13.75 1.24 -0.20
CA ARG A 231 -13.17 0.94 -1.53
C ARG A 231 -14.16 1.15 -2.69
N GLN A 232 -15.47 1.15 -2.45
CA GLN A 232 -16.52 1.40 -3.45
C GLN A 232 -16.32 0.61 -4.76
N ARG A 233 -16.15 -0.72 -4.67
CA ARG A 233 -15.84 -1.58 -5.83
C ARG A 233 -17.10 -2.24 -6.40
N ASP A 234 -17.27 -2.15 -7.72
CA ASP A 234 -18.18 -3.00 -8.49
C ASP A 234 -17.64 -4.44 -8.65
N GLU A 235 -18.43 -5.43 -8.22
CA GLU A 235 -18.09 -6.86 -8.27
C GLU A 235 -18.46 -7.50 -9.62
N GLY A 236 -17.95 -6.94 -10.72
CA GLY A 236 -18.26 -7.41 -12.09
C GLY A 236 -17.39 -8.59 -12.58
N SER A 237 -18.08 -9.65 -13.03
CA SER A 237 -17.68 -10.84 -13.81
C SER A 237 -16.31 -11.49 -13.53
N ILE A 238 -16.33 -12.61 -12.81
CA ILE A 238 -15.18 -13.50 -12.62
C ILE A 238 -15.57 -14.89 -13.09
N THR A 239 -14.71 -15.55 -13.88
CA THR A 239 -14.88 -16.94 -14.32
C THR A 239 -14.87 -17.92 -13.14
N ALA A 240 -15.38 -19.14 -13.30
CA ALA A 240 -15.41 -20.13 -12.20
C ALA A 240 -14.02 -20.46 -11.63
N ALA A 241 -13.03 -20.69 -12.49
CA ALA A 241 -11.63 -20.88 -12.06
C ALA A 241 -11.05 -19.63 -11.39
N GLY A 242 -11.39 -18.43 -11.89
CA GLY A 242 -11.02 -17.18 -11.24
C GLY A 242 -11.70 -16.98 -9.88
N LYS A 243 -12.91 -17.50 -9.68
CA LYS A 243 -13.62 -17.48 -8.39
C LYS A 243 -12.95 -18.39 -7.38
N ALA A 244 -12.60 -19.62 -7.77
CA ALA A 244 -11.90 -20.58 -6.92
C ALA A 244 -10.51 -20.06 -6.52
N TYR A 245 -9.72 -19.59 -7.48
CA TYR A 245 -8.42 -18.96 -7.22
C TYR A 245 -8.57 -17.77 -6.25
N LYS A 246 -9.54 -16.87 -6.47
CA LYS A 246 -9.79 -15.75 -5.55
C LYS A 246 -10.35 -16.18 -4.20
N ALA A 247 -10.96 -17.35 -4.06
CA ALA A 247 -11.38 -17.89 -2.77
C ALA A 247 -10.17 -18.25 -1.92
N THR A 248 -9.21 -19.01 -2.46
CA THR A 248 -7.97 -19.35 -1.74
C THR A 248 -7.23 -18.12 -1.23
N PHE A 249 -7.02 -17.11 -2.08
CA PHE A 249 -6.39 -15.86 -1.63
C PHE A 249 -7.25 -15.05 -0.65
N ARG A 250 -8.57 -15.24 -0.61
CA ARG A 250 -9.41 -14.62 0.41
C ARG A 250 -9.25 -15.33 1.75
N ASP A 251 -9.18 -16.65 1.73
CA ASP A 251 -9.01 -17.46 2.95
C ASP A 251 -7.63 -17.22 3.57
N GLU A 252 -6.56 -17.24 2.77
CA GLU A 252 -5.20 -16.88 3.24
C GLU A 252 -5.17 -15.46 3.85
N LYS A 253 -5.81 -14.49 3.18
CA LYS A 253 -5.89 -13.12 3.70
C LYS A 253 -6.73 -13.01 4.95
N ALA A 254 -7.80 -13.80 5.09
CA ALA A 254 -8.62 -13.82 6.29
C ALA A 254 -7.84 -14.36 7.48
N ALA A 255 -7.07 -15.45 7.29
CA ALA A 255 -6.21 -16.00 8.34
C ALA A 255 -5.13 -14.99 8.78
N VAL A 256 -4.45 -14.36 7.81
CA VAL A 256 -3.44 -13.34 8.09
C VAL A 256 -4.03 -12.11 8.80
N LEU A 257 -5.23 -11.66 8.41
CA LEU A 257 -5.92 -10.57 9.08
C LEU A 257 -6.38 -10.94 10.49
N GLN A 258 -6.80 -12.19 10.72
CA GLN A 258 -7.17 -12.67 12.06
C GLN A 258 -5.95 -12.69 12.99
N PHE A 259 -4.84 -13.29 12.53
CA PHE A 259 -3.59 -13.27 13.27
C PHE A 259 -3.15 -11.84 13.63
N PHE A 260 -3.21 -10.92 12.66
CA PHE A 260 -2.83 -9.53 12.91
C PHE A 260 -3.84 -8.78 13.80
N TYR A 261 -5.13 -9.11 13.74
CA TYR A 261 -6.15 -8.56 14.62
C TYR A 261 -5.87 -8.95 16.08
N ASP A 262 -5.53 -10.20 16.35
CA ASP A 262 -5.21 -10.69 17.69
C ASP A 262 -3.95 -10.01 18.25
N TYR A 263 -2.92 -9.85 17.39
CA TYR A 263 -1.74 -9.05 17.72
C TYR A 263 -2.13 -7.60 18.07
N ALA A 264 -2.92 -6.95 17.21
CA ALA A 264 -3.30 -5.56 17.37
C ALA A 264 -4.18 -5.32 18.61
N ALA A 265 -5.07 -6.25 18.93
CA ALA A 265 -5.91 -6.18 20.13
C ALA A 265 -5.08 -6.17 21.42
N ALA A 266 -3.96 -6.89 21.46
CA ALA A 266 -3.01 -6.86 22.57
C ALA A 266 -2.02 -5.68 22.51
N ASN A 267 -1.78 -5.12 21.33
CA ASN A 267 -0.67 -4.18 21.08
C ASN A 267 -1.09 -2.93 20.29
N ARG A 268 -2.22 -2.29 20.63
CA ARG A 268 -2.67 -1.06 19.95
C ARG A 268 -1.63 0.06 19.95
N PHE A 269 -1.81 1.06 19.09
CA PHE A 269 -1.13 2.34 19.19
C PHE A 269 -1.43 2.97 20.55
N GLY A 270 -0.41 3.49 21.22
CA GLY A 270 -0.50 4.06 22.57
C GLY A 270 -0.35 3.04 23.72
N SER A 271 -0.33 1.73 23.45
CA SER A 271 -0.03 0.72 24.48
C SER A 271 1.40 0.88 24.99
N LYS A 272 1.56 1.07 26.32
CA LYS A 272 2.88 1.26 26.96
C LYS A 272 3.77 0.02 26.91
N ASP A 273 3.15 -1.16 27.00
CA ASP A 273 3.84 -2.45 27.04
C ASP A 273 3.69 -3.21 25.71
N ALA A 274 3.56 -2.49 24.60
CA ALA A 274 3.41 -3.08 23.27
C ALA A 274 4.65 -3.91 22.92
N LYS A 275 4.44 -5.18 22.61
CA LYS A 275 5.47 -6.10 22.12
C LYS A 275 5.65 -5.96 20.62
N SER A 276 6.84 -6.33 20.14
CA SER A 276 7.02 -6.59 18.70
C SER A 276 6.11 -7.77 18.30
N LEU A 277 5.78 -7.85 17.01
CA LEU A 277 4.91 -8.93 16.53
C LEU A 277 5.55 -10.29 16.77
N GLU A 278 6.87 -10.41 16.60
CA GLU A 278 7.64 -11.64 16.81
C GLU A 278 7.64 -12.04 18.28
N ALA A 279 7.86 -11.09 19.19
CA ALA A 279 7.84 -11.35 20.63
C ALA A 279 6.45 -11.77 21.10
N TRP A 280 5.40 -11.10 20.62
CA TRP A 280 4.02 -11.48 20.92
C TRP A 280 3.68 -12.86 20.34
N SER A 281 4.04 -13.12 19.08
CA SER A 281 3.85 -14.41 18.38
C SER A 281 4.53 -15.56 19.13
N ALA A 282 5.74 -15.34 19.65
CA ALA A 282 6.45 -16.33 20.47
C ALA A 282 5.72 -16.67 21.78
N ASP A 283 5.08 -15.69 22.42
CA ASP A 283 4.34 -15.92 23.67
C ASP A 283 3.04 -16.72 23.47
N GLN A 284 2.47 -16.71 22.27
CA GLN A 284 1.24 -17.45 21.97
C GLN A 284 1.47 -18.96 21.75
N GLY A 285 2.73 -19.38 21.57
CA GLY A 285 3.09 -20.77 21.25
C GLY A 285 2.53 -21.25 19.90
N ASP A 286 2.42 -22.57 19.72
CA ASP A 286 1.93 -23.18 18.46
C ASP A 286 0.42 -23.00 18.22
N ALA A 287 -0.34 -22.53 19.22
CA ALA A 287 -1.81 -22.47 19.18
C ALA A 287 -2.38 -21.46 18.16
N LEU A 288 -1.57 -20.47 17.74
CA LEU A 288 -1.95 -19.44 16.75
C LEU A 288 -1.25 -19.62 15.38
N ARG A 289 -0.38 -20.63 15.22
CA ARG A 289 0.41 -20.89 14.00
C ARG A 289 -0.16 -22.00 13.11
N ALA A 290 -1.30 -22.59 13.47
CA ALA A 290 -2.00 -23.65 12.74
C ALA A 290 -3.16 -23.08 11.91
#